data_AF-A0A292RYA2-F1
#
_entry.id   AF-A0A292RYA2-F1
#
_cell.length_a   1.000
_cell.length_b   1.000
_cell.length_c   1.000
_cell.angle_alpha   90.00
_cell.angle_beta   90.00
_cell.angle_gamma   90.00
#
_symmetry.space_group_name_H-M   'P 1'
#
loop_
_entity.id
_entity.type
_entity.pdbx_description
1 polymer ?
#
loop_
_entity_poly.entity_id
_entity_poly.type
_entity_poly.pdbx_seq_one_letter_code
_entity_poly.pdbx_strand_id
1 'polypeptide(L)'
;MSNVDKLYVGRVIRQKRKDLGLKQSELAEMVGISEKHLSKIETGKNYPALDNFFKMTEILKLSLKDFVSEGIDMADISSNKNKLKMIVNIATEQQVNMYLDMIEVINHHIK
;
A
#
# COMPACT_ATOMS: atom_id res chain seq x y z
N MET A 1 0.43 4.20 -12.34
CA MET A 1 0.99 3.74 -11.05
C MET A 1 2.22 2.90 -11.32
N SER A 2 3.34 3.23 -10.66
CA SER A 2 4.69 2.91 -11.12
C SER A 2 5.10 1.48 -10.75
N ASN A 3 5.99 0.88 -11.54
CA ASN A 3 6.55 -0.46 -11.27
C ASN A 3 7.33 -0.53 -9.93
N VAL A 4 7.69 0.63 -9.38
CA VAL A 4 8.42 0.81 -8.12
C VAL A 4 7.57 0.38 -6.92
N ASP A 5 6.26 0.64 -6.98
CA ASP A 5 5.32 0.35 -5.89
C ASP A 5 5.12 -1.16 -5.69
N LYS A 6 5.04 -1.93 -6.79
CA LYS A 6 4.94 -3.41 -6.78
C LYS A 6 6.18 -4.06 -6.17
N LEU A 7 7.34 -3.57 -6.60
CA LEU A 7 8.62 -4.13 -6.18
C LEU A 7 8.86 -3.89 -4.69
N TYR A 8 8.44 -2.74 -4.17
CA TYR A 8 8.51 -2.46 -2.75
C TYR A 8 7.60 -3.40 -1.94
N VAL A 9 6.31 -3.51 -2.29
CA VAL A 9 5.36 -4.44 -1.63
C VAL A 9 5.88 -5.88 -1.65
N GLY A 10 6.35 -6.34 -2.81
CA GLY A 10 6.92 -7.67 -2.98
C GLY A 10 8.15 -7.91 -2.10
N ARG A 11 9.02 -6.89 -1.92
CA ARG A 11 10.19 -6.97 -1.04
C ARG A 11 9.79 -7.07 0.43
N VAL A 12 8.82 -6.29 0.90
CA VAL A 12 8.34 -6.34 2.30
C VAL A 12 7.79 -7.73 2.62
N ILE A 13 6.92 -8.27 1.75
CA ILE A 13 6.38 -9.64 1.88
C ILE A 13 7.51 -10.67 1.93
N ARG A 14 8.45 -10.58 0.97
CA ARG A 14 9.59 -11.51 0.87
C ARG A 14 10.47 -11.46 2.11
N GLN A 15 10.76 -10.27 2.61
CA GLN A 15 11.61 -10.09 3.78
C GLN A 15 10.93 -10.71 4.99
N LYS A 16 9.68 -10.36 5.25
CA LYS A 16 8.96 -10.87 6.42
C LYS A 16 8.76 -12.39 6.37
N ARG A 17 8.49 -12.96 5.19
CA ARG A 17 8.45 -14.41 5.00
C ARG A 17 9.76 -15.08 5.43
N LYS A 18 10.90 -14.51 5.00
CA LYS A 18 12.22 -15.04 5.36
C LYS A 18 12.52 -14.88 6.85
N ASP A 19 12.11 -13.77 7.46
CA ASP A 19 12.28 -13.54 8.91
C ASP A 19 11.52 -14.59 9.74
N LEU A 20 10.41 -15.09 9.22
CA LEU A 20 9.63 -16.19 9.81
C LEU A 20 10.14 -17.59 9.41
N GLY A 21 11.22 -17.69 8.63
CA GLY A 21 11.82 -18.96 8.21
C GLY A 21 11.01 -19.75 7.18
N LEU A 22 9.98 -19.15 6.57
CA LEU A 22 9.07 -19.83 5.65
C LEU A 22 9.68 -19.96 4.25
N LYS A 23 9.49 -21.09 3.60
CA LYS A 23 9.71 -21.29 2.15
C LYS A 23 8.61 -20.59 1.33
N GLN A 24 8.89 -20.32 0.05
CA GLN A 24 7.85 -19.77 -0.84
C GLN A 24 6.68 -20.74 -0.99
N SER A 25 6.93 -22.04 -1.11
CA SER A 25 5.89 -23.07 -1.18
C SER A 25 4.96 -23.04 0.04
N GLU A 26 5.51 -22.86 1.25
CA GLU A 26 4.75 -22.87 2.51
C GLU A 26 3.83 -21.64 2.61
N LEU A 27 4.34 -20.43 2.35
CA LEU A 27 3.48 -19.24 2.33
C LEU A 27 2.43 -19.31 1.22
N ALA A 28 2.80 -19.82 0.05
CA ALA A 28 1.87 -19.95 -1.08
C ALA A 28 0.71 -20.90 -0.74
N GLU A 29 1.00 -22.02 -0.10
CA GLU A 29 0.00 -22.98 0.41
C GLU A 29 -0.92 -22.33 1.44
N MET A 30 -0.36 -21.64 2.45
CA MET A 30 -1.15 -20.97 3.50
C MET A 30 -2.09 -19.88 2.93
N VAL A 31 -1.68 -19.20 1.86
CA VAL A 31 -2.50 -18.17 1.19
C VAL A 31 -3.52 -18.79 0.23
N GLY A 32 -3.26 -20.00 -0.28
CA GLY A 32 -4.07 -20.67 -1.30
C GLY A 32 -3.71 -20.25 -2.73
N ILE A 33 -2.44 -19.98 -3.01
CA ILE A 33 -1.94 -19.63 -4.36
C ILE A 33 -0.79 -20.55 -4.78
N SER A 34 -0.43 -20.54 -6.06
CA SER A 34 0.76 -21.26 -6.52
C SER A 34 2.05 -20.56 -6.09
N GLU A 35 3.09 -21.35 -5.81
CA GLU A 35 4.44 -20.84 -5.51
C GLU A 35 4.96 -19.92 -6.62
N LYS A 36 4.68 -20.25 -7.89
CA LYS A 36 5.02 -19.41 -9.05
C LYS A 36 4.32 -18.05 -8.99
N HIS A 37 3.08 -17.99 -8.51
CA HIS A 37 2.37 -16.73 -8.32
C HIS A 37 3.04 -15.92 -7.19
N LEU A 38 3.30 -16.54 -6.05
CA LEU A 38 4.00 -15.87 -4.93
C LEU A 38 5.37 -15.32 -5.37
N SER A 39 6.13 -16.09 -6.16
CA SER A 39 7.42 -15.66 -6.70
C SER A 39 7.29 -14.40 -7.58
N LYS A 40 6.25 -14.31 -8.42
CA LYS A 40 5.97 -13.09 -9.20
C LYS A 40 5.58 -11.90 -8.32
N ILE A 41 4.89 -12.12 -7.21
CA ILE A 41 4.56 -11.07 -6.23
C ILE A 41 5.86 -10.57 -5.56
N GLU A 42 6.65 -11.48 -5.00
CA GLU A 42 7.87 -11.12 -4.27
C GLU A 42 8.95 -10.46 -5.14
N THR A 43 8.88 -10.66 -6.46
CA THR A 43 9.76 -10.02 -7.45
C THR A 43 9.16 -8.78 -8.09
N GLY A 44 7.99 -8.32 -7.64
CA GLY A 44 7.32 -7.11 -8.14
C GLY A 44 6.73 -7.25 -9.55
N LYS A 45 6.72 -8.45 -10.12
CA LYS A 45 6.14 -8.70 -11.46
C LYS A 45 4.61 -8.60 -11.44
N ASN A 46 3.99 -8.99 -10.32
CA ASN A 46 2.54 -8.94 -10.10
C ASN A 46 2.19 -8.26 -8.78
N TYR A 47 1.01 -7.63 -8.71
CA TYR A 47 0.36 -7.38 -7.43
C TYR A 47 -0.36 -8.65 -6.95
N PRO A 48 -0.40 -8.92 -5.64
CA PRO A 48 -1.39 -9.83 -5.08
C PRO A 48 -2.80 -9.27 -5.33
N ALA A 49 -3.78 -10.16 -5.54
CA ALA A 49 -5.19 -9.80 -5.36
C ALA A 49 -5.41 -9.34 -3.91
N LEU A 50 -6.38 -8.45 -3.68
CA LEU A 50 -6.56 -7.80 -2.37
C LEU A 50 -6.80 -8.82 -1.25
N ASP A 51 -7.61 -9.84 -1.49
CA ASP A 51 -7.86 -10.91 -0.51
C ASP A 51 -6.58 -11.70 -0.19
N ASN A 52 -5.76 -11.99 -1.19
CA ASN A 52 -4.48 -12.69 -0.99
C ASN A 52 -3.48 -11.80 -0.25
N PHE A 53 -3.52 -10.48 -0.50
CA PHE A 53 -2.71 -9.52 0.23
C PHE A 53 -3.08 -9.52 1.71
N PHE A 54 -4.36 -9.41 2.06
CA PHE A 54 -4.79 -9.43 3.47
C PHE A 54 -4.42 -10.74 4.17
N LYS A 55 -4.66 -11.89 3.52
CA LYS A 55 -4.20 -13.19 4.04
C LYS A 55 -2.70 -13.23 4.28
N MET A 56 -1.89 -12.77 3.31
CA MET A 56 -0.44 -12.68 3.48
C MET A 56 -0.07 -11.80 4.67
N THR A 57 -0.72 -10.64 4.83
CA THR A 57 -0.42 -9.74 5.95
C THR A 57 -0.76 -10.35 7.30
N GLU A 58 -1.86 -11.09 7.41
CA GLU A 58 -2.22 -11.80 8.64
C GLU A 58 -1.19 -12.89 8.99
N ILE A 59 -0.85 -13.76 8.01
CA ILE A 59 0.12 -14.85 8.19
C ILE A 59 1.51 -14.29 8.57
N LEU A 60 1.93 -13.23 7.88
CA LEU A 60 3.25 -12.61 8.07
C LEU A 60 3.30 -11.63 9.25
N LYS A 61 2.17 -11.42 9.94
CA LYS A 61 2.02 -10.44 11.03
C LYS A 61 2.48 -9.05 10.61
N LEU A 62 2.04 -8.63 9.42
CA LEU A 62 2.25 -7.31 8.86
C LEU A 62 0.98 -6.48 9.02
N SER A 63 1.18 -5.19 9.19
CA SER A 63 0.17 -4.14 9.15
C SER A 63 0.39 -3.27 7.91
N LEU A 64 -0.60 -2.43 7.57
CA LEU A 64 -0.44 -1.49 6.47
C LEU A 64 0.74 -0.51 6.67
N LYS A 65 1.14 -0.26 7.92
CA LYS A 65 2.26 0.63 8.26
C LYS A 65 3.60 0.06 7.80
N ASP A 66 3.73 -1.26 7.74
CA ASP A 66 4.96 -1.94 7.28
C ASP A 66 5.20 -1.77 5.77
N PHE A 67 4.19 -1.30 5.04
CA PHE A 67 4.25 -0.99 3.61
C PHE A 67 4.32 0.51 3.32
N VAL A 68 4.55 1.34 4.35
CA VAL A 68 4.78 2.77 4.19
C VAL A 68 6.30 2.97 4.33
N SER A 69 6.98 3.37 3.25
CA SER A 69 8.44 3.45 3.25
C SER A 69 8.98 4.50 4.22
N GLU A 70 10.02 4.15 4.99
CA GLU A 70 10.95 5.09 5.60
C GLU A 70 11.53 6.00 4.50
N GLY A 71 11.04 7.23 4.42
CA GLY A 71 11.24 8.12 3.27
C GLY A 71 9.99 8.95 2.98
N ILE A 72 8.83 8.53 3.51
CA ILE A 72 7.84 9.49 3.99
C ILE A 72 8.32 9.88 5.38
N ASP A 73 8.77 11.12 5.53
CA ASP A 73 9.20 11.68 6.81
C ASP A 73 8.16 11.32 7.88
N MET A 74 8.55 10.60 8.93
CA MET A 74 7.63 10.23 10.02
C MET A 74 7.10 11.47 10.76
N ALA A 75 7.71 12.65 10.56
CA ALA A 75 7.15 13.94 10.94
C ALA A 75 5.87 14.29 10.14
N ASP A 76 5.78 13.85 8.90
CA ASP A 76 4.73 14.25 7.94
C ASP A 76 3.49 13.33 8.02
N ILE A 77 3.59 12.11 8.55
CA ILE A 77 2.41 11.23 8.78
C ILE A 77 1.40 11.85 9.75
N SER A 78 1.84 12.79 10.59
CA SER A 78 0.97 13.58 11.49
C SER A 78 0.32 14.80 10.82
N SER A 79 0.79 15.20 9.64
CA SER A 79 0.39 16.43 8.96
C SER A 79 -0.97 16.29 8.27
N ASN A 80 -1.81 17.31 8.43
CA ASN A 80 -3.09 17.41 7.70
C ASN A 80 -2.89 17.36 6.17
N LYS A 81 -1.69 17.70 5.65
CA LYS A 81 -1.37 17.56 4.22
C LYS A 81 -1.39 16.11 3.74
N ASN A 82 -0.94 15.16 4.56
CA ASN A 82 -0.92 13.75 4.18
C ASN A 82 -2.29 13.08 4.33
N LYS A 83 -3.08 13.49 5.33
CA LYS A 83 -4.51 13.12 5.40
C LYS A 83 -5.25 13.57 4.13
N LEU A 84 -4.99 14.80 3.68
CA LEU A 84 -5.59 15.34 2.46
C LEU A 84 -5.17 14.56 1.20
N LYS A 85 -3.88 14.25 1.04
CA LYS A 85 -3.40 13.41 -0.07
C LYS A 85 -4.10 12.04 -0.12
N MET A 86 -4.29 11.41 1.05
CA MET A 86 -4.96 10.12 1.14
C MET A 86 -6.42 10.20 0.70
N ILE A 87 -7.16 11.22 1.13
CA ILE A 87 -8.55 11.47 0.75
C ILE A 87 -8.66 11.72 -0.76
N VAL A 88 -7.78 12.55 -1.33
CA VAL A 88 -7.80 12.88 -2.76
C VAL A 88 -7.52 11.64 -3.62
N ASN A 89 -6.58 10.79 -3.21
CA ASN A 89 -6.22 9.58 -3.97
C ASN A 89 -7.33 8.52 -4.06
N ILE A 90 -8.32 8.56 -3.16
CA ILE A 90 -9.44 7.60 -3.14
C ILE A 90 -10.77 8.23 -3.56
N ALA A 91 -10.80 9.53 -3.82
CA ALA A 91 -11.99 10.27 -4.19
C ALA A 91 -12.35 10.05 -5.67
N THR A 92 -13.64 10.17 -5.98
CA THR A 92 -14.11 10.21 -7.38
C THR A 92 -13.77 11.56 -8.02
N GLU A 93 -13.72 11.63 -9.36
CA GLU A 93 -13.51 12.90 -10.06
C GLU A 93 -14.52 13.99 -9.64
N GLN A 94 -15.78 13.61 -9.45
CA GLN A 94 -16.82 14.53 -8.96
C GLN A 94 -16.50 15.07 -7.56
N GLN A 95 -16.01 14.22 -6.65
CA GLN A 95 -15.61 14.64 -5.31
C GLN A 95 -14.38 15.55 -5.35
N VAL A 96 -13.39 15.24 -6.19
CA VAL A 96 -12.19 16.09 -6.37
C VAL A 96 -12.59 17.49 -6.85
N ASN A 97 -13.49 17.58 -7.83
CA ASN A 97 -13.99 18.87 -8.33
C ASN A 97 -14.71 19.65 -7.22
N MET A 98 -15.59 19.00 -6.45
CA MET A 98 -16.26 19.66 -5.31
C MET A 98 -15.26 20.16 -4.24
N TYR A 99 -14.17 19.41 -3.99
CA TYR A 99 -13.14 19.85 -3.05
C TYR A 99 -12.39 21.08 -3.54
N LEU A 100 -12.09 21.14 -4.85
CA LEU A 100 -11.46 22.31 -5.46
C LEU A 100 -12.35 23.54 -5.35
N ASP A 101 -13.63 23.41 -5.73
CA ASP A 101 -14.62 24.50 -5.64
C ASP A 101 -14.70 25.06 -4.20
N MET A 102 -14.76 24.18 -3.20
CA MET A 102 -14.81 24.59 -1.79
C MET A 102 -13.51 25.29 -1.34
N ILE A 103 -12.34 24.79 -1.74
CA ILE A 103 -11.06 25.41 -1.38
C ILE A 103 -10.92 26.79 -2.01
N GLU A 104 -11.35 26.96 -3.25
CA GLU A 104 -11.35 28.26 -3.94
C GLU A 104 -12.25 29.28 -3.23
N VAL A 105 -13.48 28.88 -2.90
CA VAL A 105 -14.42 29.72 -2.13
C VAL A 105 -13.82 30.12 -0.78
N ILE A 106 -13.27 29.16 -0.02
CA ILE A 106 -12.67 29.42 1.29
C ILE A 106 -11.48 30.38 1.17
N ASN A 107 -10.58 30.17 0.20
CA ASN A 107 -9.41 31.03 0.01
C ASN A 107 -9.78 32.45 -0.44
N HIS A 108 -10.90 32.60 -1.15
CA HIS A 108 -11.44 33.90 -1.51
C HIS A 108 -11.99 34.67 -0.29
N HIS A 109 -12.46 33.96 0.75
CA HIS A 109 -13.03 34.56 1.96
C HIS A 109 -12.05 34.75 3.14
N ILE A 110 -10.88 34.10 3.11
CA ILE A 110 -9.85 34.18 4.17
C ILE A 110 -8.78 35.26 3.87
N LYS A 111 -8.84 35.92 2.70
CA LYS A 111 -8.07 37.14 2.43
C LYS A 111 -8.76 38.39 2.95
#